data_AF-A0A9E8HLM9-F1
#
_entry.id   AF-A0A9E8HLM9-F1
#
_cell.length_a   1.000
_cell.length_b   1.000
_cell.length_c   1.000
_cell.angle_alpha   90.00
_cell.angle_beta   90.00
_cell.angle_gamma   90.00
#
_symmetry.space_group_name_H-M   'P 1'
#
loop_
_entity.id
_entity.type
_entity.pdbx_description
1 polymer ?
#
loop_
_entity_poly.entity_id
_entity_poly.type
_entity_poly.pdbx_seq_one_letter_code
_entity_poly.pdbx_strand_id
1 'polypeptide(L)'
;MFSKVVSKISILFCASIFAAASQAAVIDIDLSGAATGTSIVAPGASFATSFAGQSVSGNVLSGNPTGPLSLAPSGSLTVNYWNPSCVGCNSGNSILPQPGNLAPLSVLLDSAADSFELVMGSSVNGSSVQVDFFDSMGAIVNSITQVYSYGYNKYSFGGFGLFSGISFHSNNDPSGVRYMDMSYNAVASSVPESGSLALLSLGLVGLAIARRRAKS
;
A
#
# COMPACT_ATOMS: atom_id res chain seq x y z
N MET A 1 29.12 -47.77 52.65
CA MET A 1 28.61 -47.86 51.27
C MET A 1 27.50 -46.83 51.08
N PHE A 2 27.76 -45.70 50.42
CA PHE A 2 26.71 -44.90 49.77
C PHE A 2 27.35 -44.13 48.61
N SER A 3 27.06 -44.58 47.39
CA SER A 3 27.48 -43.99 46.12
C SER A 3 26.59 -42.78 45.83
N LYS A 4 27.18 -41.59 45.63
CA LYS A 4 26.46 -40.42 45.09
C LYS A 4 26.65 -40.38 43.58
N VAL A 5 25.60 -40.80 42.87
CA VAL A 5 25.44 -40.64 41.42
C VAL A 5 25.21 -39.15 41.13
N VAL A 6 26.16 -38.51 40.45
CA VAL A 6 25.97 -37.14 39.94
C VAL A 6 25.38 -37.23 38.54
N SER A 7 24.07 -37.02 38.46
CA SER A 7 23.31 -36.95 37.22
C SER A 7 23.70 -35.69 36.42
N LYS A 8 24.24 -35.88 35.22
CA LYS A 8 24.56 -34.80 34.28
C LYS A 8 23.31 -34.46 33.47
N ILE A 9 22.61 -33.39 33.85
CA ILE A 9 21.53 -32.80 33.05
C ILE A 9 22.19 -31.98 31.94
N SER A 10 22.15 -32.49 30.70
CA SER A 10 22.49 -31.72 29.51
C SER A 10 21.21 -31.10 28.96
N ILE A 11 21.02 -29.79 29.17
CA ILE A 11 19.91 -29.04 28.57
C ILE A 11 20.32 -28.67 27.14
N LEU A 12 19.72 -29.34 26.16
CA LEU A 12 19.83 -29.00 24.75
C LEU A 12 18.80 -27.91 24.45
N PHE A 13 19.23 -26.64 24.38
CA PHE A 13 18.39 -25.55 23.89
C PHE A 13 18.47 -25.54 22.35
N CYS A 14 17.49 -26.14 21.69
CA CYS A 14 17.22 -25.87 20.28
C CYS A 14 16.49 -24.52 20.18
N ALA A 15 17.23 -23.44 19.93
CA ALA A 15 16.63 -22.18 19.50
C ALA A 15 16.30 -22.29 18.00
N SER A 16 15.07 -22.70 17.69
CA SER A 16 14.53 -22.61 16.33
C SER A 16 14.29 -21.13 16.00
N ILE A 17 15.18 -20.56 15.19
CA ILE A 17 14.98 -19.23 14.59
C ILE A 17 13.97 -19.40 13.46
N PHE A 18 12.71 -19.09 13.74
CA PHE A 18 11.70 -18.92 12.70
C PHE A 18 11.97 -17.57 12.02
N ALA A 19 12.64 -17.57 10.87
CA ALA A 19 12.54 -16.46 9.94
C ALA A 19 11.11 -16.48 9.40
N ALA A 20 10.26 -15.55 9.86
CA ALA A 20 8.94 -15.38 9.30
C ALA A 20 9.10 -14.87 7.86
N ALA A 21 8.77 -15.70 6.88
CA ALA A 21 8.60 -15.23 5.50
C ALA A 21 7.50 -14.17 5.54
N SER A 22 7.83 -12.91 5.21
CA SER A 22 6.82 -11.87 5.14
C SER A 22 5.94 -12.15 3.92
N GLN A 23 4.77 -12.72 4.15
CA GLN A 23 3.80 -12.94 3.09
C GLN A 23 3.20 -11.61 2.67
N ALA A 24 3.02 -11.45 1.37
CA ALA A 24 2.20 -10.38 0.84
C ALA A 24 0.75 -10.59 1.30
N ALA A 25 0.07 -9.50 1.67
CA ALA A 25 -1.28 -9.54 2.20
C ALA A 25 -2.19 -8.63 1.38
N VAL A 26 -3.38 -9.12 1.02
CA VAL A 26 -4.38 -8.28 0.36
C VAL A 26 -4.97 -7.34 1.41
N ILE A 27 -4.91 -6.03 1.12
CA ILE A 27 -5.51 -4.97 1.92
C ILE A 27 -6.69 -4.41 1.15
N ASP A 28 -7.89 -4.56 1.70
CA ASP A 28 -9.09 -3.88 1.22
C ASP A 28 -9.17 -2.48 1.83
N ILE A 29 -9.38 -1.47 0.99
CA ILE A 29 -9.50 -0.08 1.45
C ILE A 29 -10.94 0.20 1.87
N ASP A 30 -11.16 0.39 3.17
CA ASP A 30 -12.49 0.57 3.74
C ASP A 30 -12.93 2.04 3.79
N LEU A 31 -13.84 2.42 2.89
CA LEU A 31 -14.42 3.76 2.85
C LEU A 31 -15.67 3.92 3.73
N SER A 32 -16.09 2.92 4.51
CA SER A 32 -17.36 2.94 5.26
C SER A 32 -17.45 4.08 6.28
N GLY A 33 -16.33 4.45 6.90
CA GLY A 33 -16.21 5.59 7.82
C GLY A 33 -15.68 6.88 7.20
N ALA A 34 -15.42 6.91 5.89
CA ALA A 34 -14.85 8.06 5.22
C ALA A 34 -15.87 9.21 5.08
N ALA A 35 -15.40 10.44 5.23
CA ALA A 35 -16.20 11.65 5.07
C ALA A 35 -15.68 12.50 3.90
N THR A 36 -16.59 13.23 3.25
CA THR A 36 -16.24 14.25 2.25
C THR A 36 -15.29 15.28 2.83
N GLY A 37 -14.27 15.67 2.07
CA GLY A 37 -13.27 16.62 2.53
C GLY A 37 -12.27 16.97 1.42
N THR A 38 -11.21 17.69 1.78
CA THR A 38 -10.07 17.95 0.88
C THR A 38 -9.01 16.86 0.94
N SER A 39 -9.09 16.03 1.99
CA SER A 39 -8.33 14.82 2.21
C SER A 39 -9.27 13.78 2.83
N ILE A 40 -9.10 12.51 2.46
CA ILE A 40 -9.81 11.38 3.04
C ILE A 40 -8.77 10.43 3.59
N VAL A 41 -8.94 10.02 4.86
CA VAL A 41 -8.12 8.97 5.46
C VAL A 41 -9.02 7.77 5.71
N ALA A 42 -8.63 6.62 5.18
CA ALA A 42 -9.33 5.36 5.33
C ALA A 42 -8.34 4.27 5.76
N PRO A 43 -8.78 3.19 6.42
CA PRO A 43 -7.94 2.03 6.62
C PRO A 43 -7.36 1.53 5.28
N GLY A 44 -6.04 1.46 5.18
CA GLY A 44 -5.31 0.96 4.01
C GLY A 44 -4.78 2.05 3.08
N ALA A 45 -5.41 3.23 3.02
CA ALA A 45 -4.94 4.32 2.17
C ALA A 45 -5.52 5.70 2.55
N SER A 46 -4.79 6.74 2.17
CA SER A 46 -5.26 8.13 2.21
C SER A 46 -5.40 8.71 0.80
N PHE A 47 -6.24 9.73 0.65
CA PHE A 47 -6.61 10.31 -0.63
C PHE A 47 -6.57 11.84 -0.59
N ALA A 48 -6.08 12.44 -1.66
CA ALA A 48 -6.19 13.86 -1.95
C ALA A 48 -6.28 14.05 -3.46
N THR A 49 -6.33 15.28 -3.95
CA THR A 49 -6.29 15.56 -5.39
C THR A 49 -4.89 15.42 -5.98
N SER A 50 -3.83 15.61 -5.19
CA SER A 50 -2.45 15.58 -5.68
C SER A 50 -1.46 15.12 -4.61
N PHE A 51 -0.24 14.77 -5.03
CA PHE A 51 0.90 14.68 -4.13
C PHE A 51 1.62 16.03 -3.98
N ALA A 52 2.33 16.21 -2.87
CA ALA A 52 3.17 17.38 -2.64
C ALA A 52 4.24 17.50 -3.74
N GLY A 53 4.39 18.70 -4.32
CA GLY A 53 5.27 18.95 -5.48
C GLY A 53 4.54 18.92 -6.83
N GLN A 54 3.29 18.44 -6.86
CA GLN A 54 2.44 18.50 -8.04
C GLN A 54 1.47 19.69 -7.98
N SER A 55 1.02 20.14 -9.15
CA SER A 55 0.02 21.20 -9.32
C SER A 55 -1.18 20.67 -10.11
N VAL A 56 -2.38 20.98 -9.63
CA VAL A 56 -3.67 20.61 -10.25
C VAL A 56 -4.14 21.74 -11.15
N SER A 57 -4.44 21.43 -12.41
CA SER A 57 -5.08 22.35 -13.35
C SER A 57 -6.23 21.64 -14.05
N GLY A 58 -7.46 21.86 -13.58
CA GLY A 58 -8.63 21.14 -14.05
C GLY A 58 -8.52 19.65 -13.71
N ASN A 59 -8.51 18.79 -14.74
CA ASN A 59 -8.31 17.36 -14.61
C ASN A 59 -6.84 16.94 -14.77
N VAL A 60 -5.90 17.86 -15.02
CA VAL A 60 -4.49 17.53 -15.31
C VAL A 60 -3.62 17.73 -14.07
N LEU A 61 -2.64 16.84 -13.88
CA LEU A 61 -1.52 17.01 -12.95
C LEU A 61 -0.25 17.41 -13.70
N SER A 62 0.53 18.28 -13.08
CA SER A 62 1.84 18.72 -13.58
C SER A 62 2.84 18.84 -12.44
N GLY A 63 4.13 18.80 -12.77
CA GLY A 63 5.21 18.69 -11.78
C GLY A 63 5.36 17.26 -11.26
N ASN A 64 6.44 17.04 -10.49
CA ASN A 64 6.74 15.75 -9.89
C ASN A 64 6.87 15.93 -8.37
N PRO A 65 6.56 14.89 -7.57
CA PRO A 65 6.87 14.91 -6.16
C PRO A 65 8.38 15.11 -5.93
N THR A 66 8.72 15.90 -4.90
CA THR A 66 10.11 16.36 -4.67
C THR A 66 10.75 15.78 -3.40
N GLY A 67 10.13 14.77 -2.80
CA GLY A 67 10.57 14.16 -1.55
C GLY A 67 9.72 12.96 -1.19
N PRO A 68 9.79 12.46 0.06
CA PRO A 68 8.95 11.36 0.52
C PRO A 68 7.48 11.59 0.13
N LEU A 69 6.89 10.58 -0.49
CA LEU A 69 5.58 10.69 -1.10
C LEU A 69 4.55 11.08 -0.02
N SER A 70 3.88 12.21 -0.23
CA SER A 70 2.92 12.76 0.70
C SER A 70 1.81 13.47 -0.06
N LEU A 71 0.60 13.41 0.48
CA LEU A 71 -0.57 14.03 -0.14
C LEU A 71 -0.55 15.55 0.06
N ALA A 72 -1.01 16.27 -0.96
CA ALA A 72 -1.30 17.70 -0.90
C ALA A 72 -2.82 17.90 -1.01
N PRO A 73 -3.52 18.07 0.13
CA PRO A 73 -4.97 18.32 0.15
C PRO A 73 -5.31 19.60 -0.60
N SER A 74 -6.10 19.47 -1.66
CA SER A 74 -6.63 20.59 -2.43
C SER A 74 -7.93 20.17 -3.10
N GLY A 75 -8.75 21.13 -3.58
CA GLY A 75 -10.07 20.81 -4.13
C GLY A 75 -10.98 20.11 -3.11
N SER A 76 -11.95 19.33 -3.57
CA SER A 76 -12.83 18.53 -2.72
C SER A 76 -12.98 17.13 -3.27
N LEU A 77 -13.02 16.14 -2.38
CA LEU A 77 -13.34 14.76 -2.66
C LEU A 77 -14.67 14.44 -1.97
N THR A 78 -15.68 14.11 -2.76
CA THR A 78 -16.98 13.70 -2.23
C THR A 78 -16.96 12.21 -1.95
N VAL A 79 -17.39 11.80 -0.76
CA VAL A 79 -17.68 10.40 -0.45
C VAL A 79 -19.18 10.16 -0.57
N ASN A 80 -19.58 9.16 -1.34
CA ASN A 80 -20.98 8.78 -1.45
C ASN A 80 -21.13 7.28 -1.70
N TYR A 81 -22.22 6.69 -1.24
CA TYR A 81 -22.58 5.31 -1.53
C TYR A 81 -22.91 5.14 -3.01
N TRP A 82 -22.55 3.98 -3.57
CA TRP A 82 -22.86 3.59 -4.94
C TRP A 82 -22.98 2.08 -5.08
N ASN A 83 -23.83 1.64 -6.01
CA ASN A 83 -23.87 0.26 -6.47
C ASN A 83 -23.46 0.20 -7.95
N PRO A 84 -22.28 -0.33 -8.29
CA PRO A 84 -21.76 -0.31 -9.65
C PRO A 84 -22.48 -1.28 -10.58
N SER A 85 -23.28 -2.22 -10.05
CA SER A 85 -24.04 -3.22 -10.82
C SER A 85 -23.20 -4.03 -11.81
N CYS A 86 -21.90 -4.21 -11.54
CA CYS A 86 -20.99 -5.07 -12.31
C CYS A 86 -20.71 -6.39 -11.60
N VAL A 87 -20.42 -7.43 -12.40
CA VAL A 87 -20.14 -8.77 -11.88
C VAL A 87 -18.82 -8.75 -11.10
N GLY A 88 -18.85 -9.24 -9.87
CA GLY A 88 -17.67 -9.29 -8.99
C GLY A 88 -17.30 -7.95 -8.35
N CYS A 89 -18.17 -6.94 -8.45
CA CYS A 89 -17.97 -5.63 -7.84
C CYS A 89 -18.80 -5.50 -6.57
N ASN A 90 -18.22 -4.94 -5.50
CA ASN A 90 -18.96 -4.65 -4.28
C ASN A 90 -19.67 -3.30 -4.36
N SER A 91 -20.82 -3.19 -3.69
CA SER A 91 -21.45 -1.89 -3.42
C SER A 91 -20.88 -1.28 -2.15
N GLY A 92 -20.80 0.04 -2.08
CA GLY A 92 -20.18 0.70 -0.95
C GLY A 92 -19.93 2.18 -1.17
N ASN A 93 -19.25 2.78 -0.20
CA ASN A 93 -18.78 4.15 -0.34
C ASN A 93 -17.71 4.23 -1.44
N SER A 94 -17.65 5.40 -2.05
CA SER A 94 -16.80 5.67 -3.20
C SER A 94 -16.36 7.12 -3.19
N ILE A 95 -15.29 7.41 -3.90
CA ILE A 95 -14.70 8.73 -4.00
C ILE A 95 -15.03 9.35 -5.35
N LEU A 96 -15.51 10.60 -5.33
CA LEU A 96 -15.76 11.41 -6.50
C LEU A 96 -14.93 12.71 -6.43
N PRO A 97 -13.86 12.84 -7.21
CA PRO A 97 -13.04 14.05 -7.24
C PRO A 97 -13.78 15.26 -7.81
N GLN A 98 -13.87 16.35 -7.07
CA GLN A 98 -14.58 17.55 -7.51
C GLN A 98 -13.63 18.58 -8.13
N PRO A 99 -14.10 19.35 -9.14
CA PRO A 99 -15.47 19.41 -9.65
C PRO A 99 -15.80 18.34 -10.71
N GLY A 100 -17.08 17.95 -10.79
CA GLY A 100 -17.63 17.18 -11.91
C GLY A 100 -17.14 15.74 -11.99
N ASN A 101 -16.48 15.21 -10.95
CA ASN A 101 -15.86 13.88 -10.95
C ASN A 101 -14.68 13.80 -11.95
N LEU A 102 -14.09 14.96 -12.29
CA LEU A 102 -13.01 15.09 -13.28
C LEU A 102 -11.67 15.46 -12.67
N ALA A 103 -11.64 15.99 -11.44
CA ALA A 103 -10.38 16.36 -10.82
C ALA A 103 -9.48 15.13 -10.63
N PRO A 104 -8.15 15.32 -10.58
CA PRO A 104 -7.26 14.23 -10.27
C PRO A 104 -7.55 13.63 -8.89
N LEU A 105 -7.25 12.34 -8.74
CA LEU A 105 -7.25 11.62 -7.47
C LEU A 105 -5.87 11.03 -7.25
N SER A 106 -5.25 11.38 -6.13
CA SER A 106 -4.01 10.76 -5.67
C SER A 106 -4.28 9.91 -4.44
N VAL A 107 -3.76 8.68 -4.45
CA VAL A 107 -3.93 7.65 -3.44
C VAL A 107 -2.56 7.34 -2.85
N LEU A 108 -2.40 7.54 -1.54
CA LEU A 108 -1.21 7.13 -0.78
C LEU A 108 -1.55 5.87 -0.01
N LEU A 109 -0.84 4.78 -0.28
CA LEU A 109 -1.05 3.49 0.38
C LEU A 109 -0.33 3.45 1.72
N ASP A 110 -0.93 2.80 2.71
CA ASP A 110 -0.33 2.60 4.04
C ASP A 110 0.88 1.65 3.99
N SER A 111 1.03 0.89 2.89
CA SER A 111 2.15 -0.02 2.64
C SER A 111 2.46 -0.09 1.15
N ALA A 112 3.71 -0.41 0.81
CA ALA A 112 4.09 -0.62 -0.59
C ALA A 112 3.32 -1.81 -1.18
N ALA A 113 2.93 -1.68 -2.44
CA ALA A 113 2.14 -2.67 -3.16
C ALA A 113 2.83 -3.08 -4.46
N ASP A 114 2.57 -4.31 -4.92
CA ASP A 114 2.96 -4.78 -6.26
C ASP A 114 1.77 -4.89 -7.22
N SER A 115 0.55 -4.82 -6.69
CA SER A 115 -0.70 -4.77 -7.46
C SER A 115 -1.76 -3.92 -6.76
N PHE A 116 -2.64 -3.32 -7.55
CA PHE A 116 -3.75 -2.50 -7.09
C PHE A 116 -4.97 -2.79 -7.94
N GLU A 117 -6.11 -3.04 -7.31
CA GLU A 117 -7.40 -3.24 -7.95
C GLU A 117 -8.37 -2.16 -7.54
N LEU A 118 -9.27 -1.81 -8.45
CA LEU A 118 -10.38 -0.92 -8.16
C LEU A 118 -11.54 -1.14 -9.12
N VAL A 119 -12.71 -0.70 -8.69
CA VAL A 119 -13.87 -0.51 -9.55
C VAL A 119 -13.96 0.96 -9.94
N MET A 120 -13.99 1.19 -11.25
CA MET A 120 -14.29 2.48 -11.85
C MET A 120 -15.06 2.26 -13.14
N GLY A 121 -15.69 3.29 -13.68
CA GLY A 121 -16.58 3.12 -14.81
C GLY A 121 -16.70 4.37 -15.64
N SER A 122 -17.18 4.17 -16.86
CA SER A 122 -17.43 5.24 -17.80
C SER A 122 -18.81 5.11 -18.42
N SER A 123 -19.45 6.26 -18.64
CA SER A 123 -20.68 6.34 -19.44
C SER A 123 -20.40 6.39 -20.95
N VAL A 124 -19.13 6.55 -21.34
CA VAL A 124 -18.68 6.77 -22.71
C VAL A 124 -17.57 5.79 -23.06
N ASN A 125 -17.92 4.76 -23.84
CA ASN A 125 -16.97 3.74 -24.26
C ASN A 125 -15.75 4.36 -24.98
N GLY A 126 -14.54 3.92 -24.63
CA GLY A 126 -13.30 4.43 -25.22
C GLY A 126 -12.75 5.71 -24.56
N SER A 127 -13.45 6.26 -23.57
CA SER A 127 -12.86 7.28 -22.68
C SER A 127 -11.70 6.67 -21.89
N SER A 128 -10.85 7.51 -21.31
CA SER A 128 -9.61 7.07 -20.66
C SER A 128 -9.19 7.99 -19.52
N VAL A 129 -8.36 7.45 -18.65
CA VAL A 129 -7.65 8.16 -17.58
C VAL A 129 -6.17 7.81 -17.62
N GLN A 130 -5.32 8.78 -17.30
CA GLN A 130 -3.91 8.54 -17.05
C GLN A 130 -3.71 8.10 -15.62
N VAL A 131 -2.89 7.07 -15.42
CA VAL A 131 -2.57 6.49 -14.13
C VAL A 131 -1.06 6.45 -13.96
N ASP A 132 -0.56 7.24 -13.02
CA ASP A 132 0.85 7.29 -12.65
C ASP A 132 1.06 6.55 -11.33
N PHE A 133 2.09 5.72 -11.27
CA PHE A 133 2.49 4.96 -10.08
C PHE A 133 3.79 5.53 -9.54
N PHE A 134 3.86 5.75 -8.23
CA PHE A 134 4.99 6.38 -7.56
C PHE A 134 5.60 5.45 -6.52
N ASP A 135 6.92 5.49 -6.38
CA ASP A 135 7.60 4.89 -5.24
C ASP A 135 7.43 5.74 -3.96
N SER A 136 7.96 5.27 -2.84
CA SER A 136 7.88 5.96 -1.55
C SER A 136 8.65 7.29 -1.51
N MET A 137 9.54 7.54 -2.47
CA MET A 137 10.36 8.75 -2.59
C MET A 137 9.82 9.72 -3.65
N GLY A 138 8.68 9.40 -4.27
CA GLY A 138 8.03 10.27 -5.24
C GLY A 138 8.49 10.12 -6.68
N ALA A 139 9.33 9.14 -7.00
CA ALA A 139 9.71 8.85 -8.37
C ALA A 139 8.62 8.03 -9.07
N ILE A 140 8.38 8.33 -10.34
CA ILE A 140 7.44 7.57 -11.16
C ILE A 140 8.04 6.18 -11.45
N VAL A 141 7.33 5.14 -11.01
CA VAL A 141 7.62 3.73 -11.28
C VAL A 141 7.08 3.36 -12.66
N ASN A 142 5.85 3.78 -12.97
CA ASN A 142 5.23 3.57 -14.27
C ASN A 142 4.11 4.58 -14.54
N SER A 143 3.75 4.74 -15.80
CA SER A 143 2.61 5.55 -16.25
C SER A 143 1.86 4.81 -17.36
N ILE A 144 0.54 4.72 -17.25
CA ILE A 144 -0.31 4.03 -18.21
C ILE A 144 -1.55 4.87 -18.55
N THR A 145 -2.11 4.62 -19.74
CA THR A 145 -3.44 5.09 -20.11
C THR A 145 -4.44 3.95 -19.95
N GLN A 146 -5.33 4.04 -18.97
CA GLN A 146 -6.42 3.07 -18.82
C GLN A 146 -7.61 3.52 -19.67
N VAL A 147 -8.00 2.69 -20.63
CA VAL A 147 -9.20 2.90 -21.45
C VAL A 147 -10.40 2.21 -20.81
N TYR A 148 -11.51 2.91 -20.74
CA TYR A 148 -12.73 2.42 -20.12
C TYR A 148 -13.59 1.63 -21.10
N SER A 149 -14.10 0.52 -20.60
CA SER A 149 -15.30 -0.12 -21.15
C SER A 149 -16.55 0.63 -20.69
N TYR A 150 -17.64 0.50 -21.46
CA TYR A 150 -18.94 1.03 -21.05
C TYR A 150 -19.40 0.42 -19.72
N GLY A 151 -19.89 1.26 -18.81
CA GLY A 151 -20.31 0.86 -17.46
C GLY A 151 -19.16 0.77 -16.46
N TYR A 152 -19.46 0.29 -15.26
CA TYR A 152 -18.46 0.02 -14.22
C TYR A 152 -17.80 -1.34 -14.45
N ASN A 153 -16.49 -1.40 -14.25
CA ASN A 153 -15.69 -2.60 -14.40
C ASN A 153 -14.61 -2.62 -13.33
N LYS A 154 -14.13 -3.82 -12.98
CA LYS A 154 -12.96 -3.98 -12.12
C LYS A 154 -11.69 -3.93 -12.96
N TYR A 155 -10.75 -3.09 -12.58
CA TYR A 155 -9.44 -2.95 -13.20
C TYR A 155 -8.37 -3.40 -12.20
N SER A 156 -7.36 -4.08 -12.71
CA SER A 156 -6.23 -4.60 -11.93
C SER A 156 -4.94 -4.10 -12.57
N PHE A 157 -4.10 -3.46 -11.78
CA PHE A 157 -2.81 -2.94 -12.16
C PHE A 157 -1.72 -3.70 -11.42
N GLY A 158 -0.65 -4.10 -12.10
CA GLY A 158 0.45 -4.82 -11.48
C GLY A 158 1.55 -5.16 -12.48
N GLY A 159 2.64 -5.72 -11.96
CA GLY A 159 3.81 -6.11 -12.77
C GLY A 159 4.76 -4.96 -13.09
N PHE A 160 4.66 -3.83 -12.37
CA PHE A 160 5.47 -2.63 -12.58
C PHE A 160 6.63 -2.48 -11.57
N GLY A 161 6.70 -3.37 -10.58
CA GLY A 161 7.53 -3.20 -9.39
C GLY A 161 6.71 -2.70 -8.20
N LEU A 162 7.39 -2.32 -7.12
CA LEU A 162 6.75 -1.80 -5.92
C LEU A 162 6.39 -0.32 -6.09
N PHE A 163 5.19 0.05 -5.67
CA PHE A 163 4.73 1.43 -5.61
C PHE A 163 4.06 1.72 -4.26
N SER A 164 4.06 2.98 -3.85
CA SER A 164 3.45 3.45 -2.60
C SER A 164 2.34 4.47 -2.84
N GLY A 165 2.20 4.99 -4.06
CA GLY A 165 1.05 5.80 -4.41
C GLY A 165 0.71 5.77 -5.88
N ILE A 166 -0.49 6.26 -6.16
CA ILE A 166 -1.12 6.22 -7.47
C ILE A 166 -1.80 7.56 -7.71
N SER A 167 -1.64 8.15 -8.89
CA SER A 167 -2.43 9.31 -9.31
C SER A 167 -3.25 8.97 -10.55
N PHE A 168 -4.55 9.20 -10.47
CA PHE A 168 -5.48 9.19 -11.59
C PHE A 168 -5.71 10.62 -12.05
N HIS A 169 -5.43 10.92 -13.32
CA HIS A 169 -5.60 12.27 -13.85
C HIS A 169 -5.88 12.24 -15.36
N SER A 170 -6.09 13.42 -15.93
CA SER A 170 -6.39 13.63 -17.35
C SER A 170 -7.57 12.77 -17.84
N ASN A 171 -8.54 12.50 -16.97
CA ASN A 171 -9.77 11.78 -17.34
C ASN A 171 -10.54 12.57 -18.41
N ASN A 172 -10.87 11.93 -19.52
CA ASN A 172 -11.63 12.55 -20.61
C ASN A 172 -13.10 12.11 -20.68
N ASP A 173 -13.60 11.28 -19.74
CA ASP A 173 -15.04 10.98 -19.66
C ASP A 173 -15.79 12.25 -19.19
N PRO A 174 -16.71 12.82 -20.00
CA PRO A 174 -17.45 14.03 -19.64
C PRO A 174 -18.40 13.86 -18.45
N SER A 175 -18.82 12.63 -18.12
CA SER A 175 -19.64 12.32 -16.94
C SER A 175 -18.80 12.14 -15.67
N GLY A 176 -17.47 12.11 -15.84
CA GLY A 176 -16.49 11.89 -14.80
C GLY A 176 -16.51 10.49 -14.20
N VAL A 177 -15.63 10.28 -13.22
CA VAL A 177 -15.27 8.95 -12.75
C VAL A 177 -15.43 8.87 -11.23
N ARG A 178 -15.91 7.71 -10.79
CA ARG A 178 -16.02 7.34 -9.38
C ARG A 178 -15.07 6.18 -9.12
N TYR A 179 -14.37 6.25 -8.00
CA TYR A 179 -13.37 5.27 -7.58
C TYR A 179 -13.87 4.53 -6.34
N MET A 180 -13.94 3.20 -6.38
CA MET A 180 -14.50 2.39 -5.30
C MET A 180 -13.96 0.95 -5.31
N ASP A 181 -14.32 0.18 -4.28
CA ASP A 181 -13.98 -1.25 -4.17
C ASP A 181 -12.48 -1.48 -4.45
N MET A 182 -11.66 -0.70 -3.76
CA MET A 182 -10.22 -0.64 -3.97
C MET A 182 -9.52 -1.62 -3.03
N SER A 183 -8.56 -2.34 -3.56
CA SER A 183 -7.69 -3.21 -2.78
C SER A 183 -6.30 -3.29 -3.39
N TYR A 184 -5.32 -3.73 -2.62
CA TYR A 184 -3.96 -3.91 -3.11
C TYR A 184 -3.25 -5.05 -2.41
N ASN A 185 -2.26 -5.63 -3.08
CA ASN A 185 -1.41 -6.63 -2.47
C ASN A 185 -0.21 -5.93 -1.81
N ALA A 186 -0.24 -5.84 -0.47
CA ALA A 186 0.80 -5.22 0.32
C ALA A 186 2.02 -6.14 0.39
N VAL A 187 3.18 -5.61 0.01
CA VAL A 187 4.46 -6.31 0.09
C VAL A 187 5.22 -5.78 1.28
N ALA A 188 5.40 -6.62 2.30
CA ALA A 188 6.18 -6.25 3.46
C ALA A 188 7.63 -5.95 3.06
N SER A 189 8.15 -4.80 3.49
CA SER A 189 9.59 -4.55 3.47
C SER A 189 10.26 -5.53 4.42
N SER A 190 11.32 -6.23 3.98
CA SER A 190 12.09 -7.12 4.85
C SER A 190 12.50 -6.38 6.13
N VAL A 191 11.94 -6.77 7.27
CA VAL A 191 12.29 -6.21 8.58
C VAL A 191 13.79 -6.48 8.79
N PRO A 192 14.61 -5.45 9.12
CA PRO A 192 16.00 -5.69 9.49
C PRO A 192 16.06 -6.71 10.62
N GLU A 193 16.85 -7.76 10.44
CA GLU A 193 17.01 -8.84 11.41
C GLU A 193 17.16 -8.25 12.82
N SER A 194 16.27 -8.65 13.74
CA SER A 194 16.29 -8.14 15.11
C SER A 194 17.70 -8.32 15.69
N GLY A 195 18.22 -7.28 16.37
CA GLY A 195 19.54 -7.28 17.03
C GLY A 195 19.74 -8.41 18.06
N SER A 196 18.74 -9.26 18.28
CA SER A 196 18.84 -10.55 18.95
C SER A 196 19.83 -11.53 18.30
N LEU A 197 20.11 -11.47 16.99
CA LEU A 197 21.20 -12.25 16.38
C LEU A 197 22.59 -11.75 16.81
N ALA A 198 22.77 -10.44 16.93
CA ALA A 198 23.99 -9.84 17.45
C ALA A 198 24.18 -10.18 18.95
N LEU A 199 23.10 -10.19 19.74
CA LEU A 199 23.15 -10.59 21.15
C LEU A 199 23.37 -12.09 21.35
N LEU A 200 22.82 -12.96 20.48
CA LEU A 200 23.06 -14.40 20.53
C LEU A 200 24.51 -14.75 20.19
N SER A 201 25.09 -14.09 19.18
CA SER A 201 26.51 -14.27 18.83
C SER A 201 27.43 -13.79 19.95
N LEU A 202 27.17 -12.62 20.54
CA LEU A 202 27.91 -12.12 21.72
C LEU A 202 27.74 -13.04 22.94
N GLY A 203 26.52 -13.54 23.18
CA GLY A 203 26.23 -14.46 24.28
C GLY A 203 26.95 -15.80 24.15
N LEU A 204 27.05 -16.35 22.93
CA LEU A 204 27.78 -17.58 22.64
C LEU A 204 29.30 -17.41 22.78
N VAL A 205 29.84 -16.25 22.38
CA VAL A 205 31.25 -15.90 22.59
C VAL A 205 31.55 -15.76 24.08
N GLY A 206 30.69 -15.08 24.84
CA GLY A 206 30.81 -14.97 26.30
C GLY A 206 30.77 -16.34 27.00
N LEU A 207 29.91 -17.24 26.55
CA LEU A 207 29.80 -18.60 27.09
C LEU A 207 31.03 -19.46 26.76
N ALA A 208 31.62 -19.29 25.58
CA ALA A 208 32.86 -19.98 25.20
C ALA A 208 34.06 -19.53 26.04
N ILE A 209 34.16 -18.22 26.33
CA ILE A 209 35.20 -17.65 27.20
C ILE A 209 35.02 -18.13 28.65
N ALA A 210 33.80 -18.14 29.17
CA ALA A 210 33.49 -18.63 30.50
C ALA A 210 33.84 -20.12 30.68
N ARG A 211 33.54 -20.95 29.67
CA ARG A 211 33.94 -22.38 29.66
C ARG A 211 35.45 -22.59 29.64
N ARG A 212 36.22 -21.68 29.03
CA ARG A 212 37.68 -21.77 28.97
C ARG A 212 38.32 -21.47 30.33
N ARG A 213 37.77 -20.50 31.07
CA ARG A 213 38.27 -20.14 32.42
C ARG A 213 37.91 -21.16 33.50
N ALA A 214 36.81 -21.89 33.35
CA ALA A 214 36.41 -22.92 34.33
C ALA A 214 37.20 -24.24 34.22
N LYS A 215 38.10 -24.38 33.24
CA LYS A 215 38.95 -25.57 33.01
C LYS A 215 40.45 -25.32 33.32
N SER A 216 40.83 -24.11 33.72
CA SER A 216 42.15 -23.80 34.29
C SER A 216 42.03 -23.68 35.80
#